data_AF-A0A4Q8B5Z5-F1
#
_entry.id   AF-A0A4Q8B5Z5-F1
#
_cell.length_a   1.000
_cell.length_b   1.000
_cell.length_c   1.000
_cell.angle_alpha   90.00
_cell.angle_beta   90.00
_cell.angle_gamma   90.00
#
_symmetry.space_group_name_H-M   'P 1'
#
loop_
_entity.id
_entity.type
_entity.pdbx_description
1 polymer ?
#
loop_
_entity_poly.entity_id
_entity_poly.type
_entity_poly.pdbx_seq_one_letter_code
_entity_poly.pdbx_strand_id
1 'polypeptide(L)'
;MDGMTSGLVRRRDRWNLPVTGRAPAAAEPEQVLGAAAASEPAARTHAVLVCVRLTAVTPGSRLLDFLHAEPCAVQAWWIAADIDAVVLLSSPSRTALHRAVGDLRLRGGAEVVAVHGILRPLDLAGASTTAAGG
;
A
#
# COMPACT_ATOMS: atom_id res chain seq x y z
N MET A 1 33.07 -38.06 8.23
CA MET A 1 32.01 -37.66 9.19
C MET A 1 31.53 -36.31 8.67
N ASP A 2 30.70 -36.41 7.64
CA ASP A 2 30.51 -35.36 6.63
C ASP A 2 29.21 -34.60 6.91
N GLY A 3 29.37 -33.32 7.26
CA GLY A 3 28.29 -32.39 7.58
C GLY A 3 27.50 -32.00 6.34
N MET A 4 26.27 -32.49 6.29
CA MET A 4 25.31 -32.40 5.21
C MET A 4 24.71 -30.98 5.08
N THR A 5 25.07 -30.28 4.00
CA THR A 5 24.24 -29.38 3.14
C THR A 5 23.17 -28.50 3.81
N SER A 6 23.36 -27.19 3.93
CA SER A 6 23.00 -26.18 2.90
C SER A 6 21.72 -26.52 2.13
N GLY A 7 20.58 -25.96 2.55
CA GLY A 7 19.30 -26.30 1.92
C GLY A 7 18.13 -25.43 2.39
N LEU A 8 18.16 -24.12 2.16
CA LEU A 8 16.93 -23.33 1.97
C LEU A 8 17.19 -21.99 1.26
N VAL A 9 17.96 -22.07 0.18
CA VAL A 9 17.88 -21.12 -0.93
C VAL A 9 17.11 -21.83 -2.04
N ARG A 10 15.83 -21.51 -2.23
CA ARG A 10 15.06 -21.57 -3.50
C ARG A 10 13.56 -21.44 -3.24
N ARG A 11 13.03 -20.22 -3.31
CA ARG A 11 11.66 -19.90 -3.78
C ARG A 11 11.59 -18.42 -4.15
N ARG A 12 12.52 -17.98 -5.00
CA ARG A 12 12.72 -16.57 -5.34
C ARG A 12 11.99 -16.08 -6.60
N ASP A 13 11.18 -16.93 -7.26
CA ASP A 13 10.74 -16.65 -8.63
C ASP A 13 9.26 -16.95 -8.89
N ARG A 14 8.32 -16.29 -8.21
CA ARG A 14 6.89 -16.39 -8.59
C ARG A 14 6.21 -15.10 -9.03
N TRP A 15 6.74 -13.93 -8.72
CA TRP A 15 6.05 -12.65 -8.97
C TRP A 15 6.84 -11.59 -9.75
N ASN A 16 8.01 -11.92 -10.29
CA ASN A 16 8.71 -11.03 -11.22
C ASN A 16 8.11 -11.14 -12.62
N LEU A 17 7.06 -10.36 -12.91
CA LEU A 17 6.66 -10.08 -14.28
C LEU A 17 7.61 -9.01 -14.85
N PRO A 18 8.19 -9.20 -16.05
CA PRO A 18 8.98 -8.16 -16.69
C PRO A 18 8.06 -7.04 -17.19
N VAL A 19 8.15 -5.86 -16.56
CA VAL A 19 7.64 -4.62 -17.18
C VAL A 19 8.61 -4.22 -18.28
N THR A 20 8.38 -4.73 -19.50
CA THR A 20 8.98 -4.18 -20.71
C THR A 20 7.91 -3.40 -21.46
N GLY A 21 7.82 -2.11 -21.16
CA GLY A 21 6.97 -1.17 -21.87
C GLY A 21 7.55 0.24 -21.75
N ARG A 22 8.37 0.63 -22.72
CA ARG A 22 8.85 2.01 -22.89
C ARG A 22 7.66 2.87 -23.30
N ALA A 23 7.22 3.80 -22.45
CA ALA A 23 6.29 4.85 -22.85
C ALA A 23 7.08 6.03 -23.46
N PRO A 24 6.65 6.59 -24.61
CA PRO A 24 7.33 7.71 -25.25
C PRO A 24 7.08 9.03 -24.51
N ALA A 25 8.00 9.97 -24.72
CA ALA A 25 7.94 11.31 -24.16
C ALA A 25 6.90 12.21 -24.86
N ALA A 26 6.44 13.21 -24.10
CA ALA A 26 5.79 14.47 -24.48
C ALA A 26 4.29 14.47 -24.85
N ALA A 27 3.48 15.15 -24.02
CA ALA A 27 2.66 16.32 -24.40
C ALA A 27 1.82 16.79 -23.19
N GLU A 28 2.05 18.01 -22.72
CA GLU A 28 0.98 18.77 -22.04
C GLU A 28 0.04 19.31 -23.13
N PRO A 29 -1.28 19.31 -22.88
CA PRO A 29 -2.03 20.50 -23.26
C PRO A 29 -3.05 20.94 -22.22
N GLU A 30 -3.33 22.22 -22.34
CA GLU A 30 -4.03 23.09 -21.42
C GLU A 30 -5.52 22.78 -21.23
N GLN A 31 -5.98 23.31 -20.10
CA GLN A 31 -7.34 23.60 -19.68
C GLN A 31 -8.31 23.95 -20.83
N VAL A 32 -9.42 23.20 -20.92
CA VAL A 32 -10.67 23.70 -21.52
C VAL A 32 -11.86 23.33 -20.63
N LEU A 33 -12.29 24.34 -19.88
CA LEU A 33 -13.62 24.74 -19.40
C LEU A 33 -14.78 23.72 -19.39
N GLY A 34 -15.40 23.55 -18.21
CA GLY A 34 -16.72 22.95 -18.06
C GLY A 34 -17.13 22.80 -16.59
N ALA A 35 -17.65 23.87 -16.00
CA ALA A 35 -18.20 23.86 -14.65
C ALA A 35 -19.40 22.89 -14.56
N ALA A 36 -19.23 21.79 -13.84
CA ALA A 36 -20.31 20.94 -13.37
C ALA A 36 -20.15 20.74 -11.86
N ALA A 37 -21.07 21.37 -11.12
CA ALA A 37 -21.33 21.24 -9.69
C ALA A 37 -20.11 21.33 -8.75
N ALA A 38 -19.95 22.51 -8.16
CA ALA A 38 -19.20 22.68 -6.92
C ALA A 38 -19.89 21.90 -5.78
N SER A 39 -19.65 20.60 -5.72
CA SER A 39 -19.54 19.93 -4.43
C SER A 39 -18.24 20.43 -3.82
N GLU A 40 -18.29 20.94 -2.58
CA GLU A 40 -17.08 21.27 -1.82
C GLU A 40 -16.05 20.14 -2.03
N PRO A 41 -14.80 20.45 -2.43
CA PRO A 41 -13.85 19.40 -2.69
C PRO A 41 -13.65 18.66 -1.38
N ALA A 42 -14.24 17.46 -1.26
CA ALA A 42 -14.05 16.58 -0.12
C ALA A 42 -12.57 16.63 0.20
N ALA A 43 -12.24 17.12 1.40
CA ALA A 43 -10.88 17.53 1.75
C ALA A 43 -9.92 16.44 1.28
N ARG A 44 -9.07 16.76 0.30
CA ARG A 44 -8.27 15.75 -0.40
C ARG A 44 -7.37 15.04 0.60
N THR A 45 -7.78 13.84 1.00
CA THR A 45 -7.00 13.00 1.91
C THR A 45 -6.00 12.20 1.08
N HIS A 46 -4.78 12.14 1.59
CA HIS A 46 -3.76 11.25 1.08
C HIS A 46 -3.90 9.92 1.80
N ALA A 47 -3.75 8.81 1.06
CA ALA A 47 -3.75 7.48 1.64
C ALA A 47 -2.56 6.66 1.16
N VAL A 48 -2.02 5.82 2.05
CA VAL A 48 -0.93 4.91 1.75
C VAL A 48 -1.23 3.52 2.31
N LEU A 49 -0.87 2.48 1.55
CA LEU A 49 -0.78 1.12 2.05
C LEU A 49 0.68 0.84 2.44
N VAL A 50 0.86 0.36 3.66
CA VAL A 50 2.18 0.04 4.22
C VAL A 50 2.24 -1.46 4.46
N CYS A 51 3.16 -2.14 3.78
CA CYS A 51 3.44 -3.54 4.00
C CYS A 51 4.52 -3.65 5.08
N VAL A 52 4.26 -4.42 6.13
CA VAL A 52 5.17 -4.55 7.26
C VAL A 52 5.51 -5.99 7.58
N ARG A 53 6.72 -6.17 8.11
CA ARG A 53 7.20 -7.41 8.70
C ARG A 53 7.50 -7.19 10.17
N LEU A 54 7.11 -8.14 11.00
CA LEU A 54 7.47 -8.18 12.40
C LEU A 54 8.81 -8.88 12.53
N THR A 55 9.71 -8.30 13.34
CA THR A 55 10.94 -8.99 13.69
C THR A 55 10.64 -10.13 14.66
N ALA A 56 11.49 -11.16 14.71
CA ALA A 56 11.30 -12.31 15.61
C ALA A 56 11.19 -11.95 17.10
N VAL A 57 11.63 -10.74 17.48
CA VAL A 57 11.59 -10.20 18.85
C VAL A 57 10.41 -9.27 19.12
N THR A 58 9.60 -8.94 18.10
CA THR A 58 8.48 -8.01 18.23
C THR A 58 7.16 -8.77 18.27
N PRO A 59 6.46 -8.80 19.42
CA PRO A 59 5.15 -9.43 19.49
C PRO A 59 4.15 -8.63 18.66
N GLY A 60 3.25 -9.32 17.96
CA GLY A 60 2.21 -8.67 17.14
C GLY A 60 1.29 -7.72 17.91
N SER A 61 1.13 -7.93 19.22
CA SER A 61 0.40 -7.01 20.11
C SER A 61 0.96 -5.60 20.11
N ARG A 62 2.29 -5.44 20.04
CA ARG A 62 2.93 -4.12 20.01
C ARG A 62 2.55 -3.30 18.78
N LEU A 63 2.42 -3.95 17.63
CA LEU A 63 1.96 -3.29 16.41
C LEU A 63 0.50 -2.84 16.58
N LEU A 64 -0.36 -3.69 17.14
CA LEU A 64 -1.76 -3.34 17.39
C LEU A 64 -1.90 -2.16 18.37
N ASP A 65 -1.16 -2.19 19.49
CA ASP A 65 -1.17 -1.11 20.48
C ASP A 65 -0.75 0.23 19.84
N PHE A 66 0.27 0.20 18.98
CA PHE A 66 0.68 1.38 18.22
C PHE A 66 -0.43 1.86 17.25
N LEU A 67 -1.01 0.95 16.47
CA LEU A 67 -2.04 1.30 15.47
C LEU A 67 -3.31 1.85 16.12
N HIS A 68 -3.69 1.36 17.30
CA HIS A 68 -4.81 1.91 18.06
C HIS A 68 -4.58 3.36 18.51
N ALA A 69 -3.32 3.75 18.74
CA ALA A 69 -2.95 5.09 19.17
C ALA A 69 -2.59 6.04 18.02
N GLU A 70 -2.41 5.52 16.79
CA GLU A 70 -1.94 6.30 15.64
C GLU A 70 -3.10 6.97 14.90
N PRO A 71 -3.20 8.31 14.88
CA PRO A 71 -4.32 9.03 14.27
C PRO A 71 -4.47 8.81 12.77
N CYS A 72 -3.37 8.46 12.08
CA CYS A 72 -3.40 8.19 10.65
C CYS A 72 -3.92 6.77 10.32
N ALA A 73 -4.03 5.87 11.30
CA ALA A 73 -4.41 4.48 11.05
C ALA A 73 -5.92 4.36 10.78
N VAL A 74 -6.26 3.80 9.62
CA VAL A 74 -7.66 3.58 9.21
C VAL A 74 -8.03 2.12 9.38
N GLN A 75 -7.20 1.21 8.85
CA GLN A 75 -7.46 -0.22 8.88
C GLN A 75 -6.15 -0.99 8.78
N ALA A 76 -6.14 -2.21 9.30
CA ALA A 76 -5.02 -3.13 9.16
C ALA A 76 -5.50 -4.57 9.02
N TRP A 77 -4.68 -5.39 8.36
CA TRP A 77 -4.93 -6.81 8.14
C TRP A 77 -3.66 -7.61 8.40
N TRP A 78 -3.80 -8.70 9.16
CA TRP A 78 -2.78 -9.74 9.23
C TRP A 78 -2.76 -10.54 7.94
N ILE A 79 -1.58 -10.81 7.40
CA ILE A 79 -1.40 -11.49 6.12
C ILE A 79 -0.61 -12.78 6.36
N ALA A 80 -1.10 -13.90 5.82
CA ALA A 80 -0.39 -15.17 5.81
C ALA A 80 0.55 -15.25 4.58
N ALA A 81 1.55 -14.36 4.51
CA ALA A 81 2.51 -14.28 3.40
C ALA A 81 3.94 -14.01 3.90
N ASP A 82 4.81 -13.52 3.01
CA ASP A 82 6.17 -13.07 3.31
C ASP A 82 6.23 -11.72 4.07
N ILE A 83 5.08 -11.04 4.14
CA ILE A 83 4.78 -9.93 5.02
C ILE A 83 3.83 -10.38 6.13
N ASP A 84 3.91 -9.74 7.28
CA ASP A 84 3.08 -10.09 8.44
C ASP A 84 1.78 -9.28 8.46
N ALA A 85 1.82 -8.00 8.06
CA ALA A 85 0.62 -7.16 8.01
C ALA A 85 0.64 -6.13 6.88
N VAL A 86 -0.56 -5.68 6.50
CA VAL A 86 -0.79 -4.50 5.67
C VAL A 86 -1.58 -3.48 6.47
N VAL A 87 -1.13 -2.22 6.44
CA VAL A 87 -1.75 -1.11 7.16
C VAL A 87 -2.17 -0.04 6.16
N LEU A 88 -3.43 0.37 6.22
CA LEU A 88 -3.95 1.55 5.53
C LEU A 88 -3.83 2.76 6.45
N LEU A 89 -3.05 3.75 6.00
CA LEU A 89 -2.96 5.06 6.65
C LEU A 89 -3.61 6.12 5.77
N SER A 90 -4.29 7.08 6.39
CA SER A 90 -4.89 8.24 5.70
C SER A 90 -4.68 9.52 6.50
N SER A 91 -4.39 10.62 5.80
CA SER A 91 -4.26 11.94 6.40
C SER A 91 -4.42 13.04 5.36
N PRO A 92 -4.97 14.22 5.71
CA PRO A 92 -4.88 15.40 4.84
C PRO A 92 -3.44 15.91 4.66
N SER A 93 -2.47 15.44 5.46
CA SER A 93 -1.07 15.88 5.40
C SER A 93 -0.12 14.75 4.99
N ARG A 94 0.59 14.93 3.88
CA ARG A 94 1.66 14.01 3.44
C ARG A 94 2.79 13.89 4.48
N THR A 95 3.09 14.99 5.18
CA THR A 95 4.11 15.00 6.24
C THR A 95 3.68 14.14 7.42
N ALA A 96 2.40 14.18 7.80
CA ALA A 96 1.85 13.33 8.85
C ALA A 96 1.93 11.85 8.46
N LEU A 97 1.60 11.49 7.22
CA LEU A 97 1.77 10.12 6.72
C LEU A 97 3.22 9.67 6.74
N HIS A 98 4.14 10.52 6.28
CA HIS A 98 5.57 10.17 6.28
C HIS A 98 6.08 9.93 7.71
N ARG A 99 5.66 10.76 8.67
CA ARG A 99 5.94 10.56 10.08
C ARG A 99 5.34 9.25 10.60
N ALA A 100 4.07 8.98 10.33
CA ALA A 100 3.40 7.74 10.77
C ALA A 100 4.11 6.48 10.23
N VAL A 101 4.59 6.52 8.99
CA VAL A 101 5.41 5.45 8.40
C VAL A 101 6.76 5.29 9.12
N GLY A 102 7.40 6.39 9.53
CA GLY A 102 8.60 6.33 10.36
C GLY A 102 8.33 5.77 11.76
N ASP A 103 7.23 6.19 12.37
CA ASP A 103 6.81 5.77 13.71
C ASP A 103 6.41 4.29 13.75
N LEU A 104 5.90 3.71 12.65
CA LEU A 104 5.70 2.25 12.53
C LEU A 104 6.99 1.47 12.80
N ARG A 105 8.14 1.99 12.34
CA ARG A 105 9.45 1.37 12.59
C ARG A 105 9.90 1.57 14.03
N LEU A 106 9.89 2.82 14.49
CA LEU A 106 10.49 3.20 15.77
C LEU A 106 9.64 2.77 16.98
N ARG A 107 8.32 2.90 16.86
CA ARG A 107 7.38 2.70 17.97
C ARG A 107 6.64 1.37 17.81
N GLY A 108 6.15 1.09 16.61
CA GLY A 108 5.44 -0.15 16.27
C GLY A 108 6.33 -1.40 16.21
N GLY A 109 7.66 -1.24 16.15
CA GLY A 109 8.62 -2.36 16.12
C GLY A 109 8.60 -3.16 14.82
N ALA A 110 8.01 -2.59 13.75
CA ALA A 110 7.83 -3.28 12.49
C ALA A 110 8.85 -2.81 11.44
N GLU A 111 9.38 -3.74 10.66
CA GLU A 111 10.11 -3.43 9.44
C GLU A 111 9.11 -3.01 8.36
N VAL A 112 9.26 -1.80 7.79
CA VAL A 112 8.44 -1.38 6.64
C VAL A 112 9.10 -1.89 5.36
N VAL A 113 8.44 -2.84 4.71
CA VAL A 113 8.89 -3.52 3.48
C VAL A 113 8.59 -2.68 2.25
N ALA A 114 7.37 -2.13 2.18
CA ALA A 114 6.94 -1.32 1.06
C ALA A 114 5.90 -0.28 1.50
N VAL A 115 5.85 0.83 0.76
CA VAL A 115 4.86 1.91 0.94
C VAL A 115 4.29 2.25 -0.43
N HIS A 116 2.97 2.14 -0.56
CA HIS A 116 2.25 2.40 -1.81
C HIS A 116 1.27 3.54 -1.62
N GLY A 117 1.48 4.66 -2.32
CA GLY A 117 0.51 5.75 -2.35
C GLY A 117 -0.72 5.37 -3.16
N ILE A 118 -1.91 5.54 -2.58
CA ILE A 118 -3.17 5.33 -3.28
C ILE A 118 -3.49 6.61 -4.06
N LEU A 119 -3.52 6.50 -5.39
CA LEU A 119 -3.87 7.62 -6.28
C LEU A 119 -5.39 7.78 -6.40
N ARG A 120 -6.09 6.66 -6.61
CA ARG A 120 -7.55 6.57 -6.67
C ARG A 120 -8.00 5.12 -6.47
N PRO A 121 -9.18 4.87 -5.88
CA PRO A 121 -9.78 3.55 -5.90
C PRO A 121 -10.20 3.17 -7.33
N LEU A 122 -10.22 1.86 -7.61
CA LEU A 122 -10.85 1.32 -8.81
C LEU A 122 -12.28 0.92 -8.46
N ASP A 123 -13.24 1.36 -9.26
CA ASP A 123 -14.63 0.94 -9.13
C ASP A 123 -14.83 -0.37 -9.91
N LEU A 124 -15.34 -1.39 -9.21
CA LEU A 124 -15.63 -2.71 -9.78
C LEU A 124 -17.09 -2.86 -10.22
N ALA A 125 -17.95 -1.89 -9.91
CA ALA A 125 -19.39 -1.96 -10.18
C ALA A 125 -19.76 -1.73 -11.66
N GLY A 126 -18.82 -1.32 -12.52
CA GLY A 126 -19.09 -0.91 -13.91
C GLY A 126 -18.84 -1.96 -15.00
N ALA A 127 -18.40 -3.18 -14.66
CA ALA A 127 -18.03 -4.20 -15.65
C ALA A 127 -19.17 -5.18 -16.01
N SER A 128 -20.43 -4.78 -15.86
CA SER A 128 -21.54 -5.49 -16.51
C SER A 128 -21.53 -5.16 -18.01
N THR A 129 -20.64 -5.83 -18.75
CA THR A 129 -20.78 -5.94 -20.20
C THR A 129 -22.15 -6.55 -20.47
N THR A 130 -23.09 -5.71 -20.90
CA THR A 130 -24.31 -6.15 -21.54
C THR A 130 -23.88 -6.74 -22.88
N ALA A 131 -23.60 -8.03 -22.91
CA ALA A 131 -23.54 -8.79 -24.15
C ALA A 131 -24.97 -8.93 -24.69
N ALA A 132 -25.51 -7.84 -25.21
CA ALA A 132 -26.68 -7.86 -26.07
C ALA A 132 -26.21 -8.24 -27.47
N GLY A 133 -26.11 -9.54 -27.73
CA GLY A 133 -26.08 -10.10 -29.07
C GLY A 133 -27.49 -10.55 -29.42
N GLY A 134 -28.13 -9.80 -30.33
CA GLY A 134 -29.40 -10.17 -30.96
C GLY A 134 -29.24 -11.15 -32.11
#